data_AF-A0A849RPF4-F1
#
_entry.id   AF-A0A849RPF4-F1
#
_cell.length_a   1.000
_cell.length_b   1.000
_cell.length_c   1.000
_cell.angle_alpha   90.00
_cell.angle_beta   90.00
_cell.angle_gamma   90.00
#
_symmetry.space_group_name_H-M   'P 1'
#
loop_
_entity.id
_entity.type
_entity.pdbx_description
1 polymer ?
#
loop_
_entity_poly.entity_id
_entity_poly.type
_entity_poly.pdbx_seq_one_letter_code
_entity_poly.pdbx_strand_id
1 'polypeptide(L)'
;MNQSLPPTKDVALPPLRKDLQFIAGASSIDGSPTWVIVDPVRGKYFQIGWAAYQILSRWSDRSAEFVLSQIHSETTCRATKQDVEDLLKFLYANHLMRDPPQGGYRAYAAQAEAAKPQWLMWLVHHYLFIQIPLVKPDRFLRATLPFVEWLFSKTTVWIIAVIGLAGIYLVSRQWDTFTATVLHFFTPQGLALYTLCLVVVKVFHELGHAYTA
;
A
#
# COMPACT_ATOMS: atom_id res chain seq x y z
N MET A 1 23.68 5.87 56.04
CA MET A 1 22.73 4.97 55.34
C MET A 1 23.01 5.04 53.85
N ASN A 2 23.79 4.09 53.33
CA ASN A 2 23.99 3.91 51.88
C ASN A 2 22.72 3.26 51.31
N GLN A 3 22.00 3.97 50.45
CA GLN A 3 20.93 3.39 49.64
C GLN A 3 21.55 2.82 48.37
N SER A 4 21.68 1.49 48.34
CA SER A 4 22.01 0.72 47.14
C SER A 4 20.93 0.93 46.08
N LEU A 5 21.32 1.41 44.89
CA LEU A 5 20.45 1.38 43.71
C LEU A 5 20.02 -0.08 43.43
N PRO A 6 18.76 -0.34 43.05
CA PRO A 6 18.34 -1.67 42.66
C PRO A 6 19.10 -2.12 41.39
N PRO A 7 19.48 -3.41 41.28
CA PRO A 7 20.16 -3.92 40.09
C PRO A 7 19.25 -3.70 38.88
N THR A 8 19.79 -3.02 37.86
CA THR A 8 19.14 -2.81 36.57
C THR A 8 18.80 -4.19 36.02
N LYS A 9 17.51 -4.48 35.93
CA LYS A 9 17.01 -5.80 35.56
C LYS A 9 17.39 -6.01 34.09
N ASP A 10 18.42 -6.81 33.84
CA ASP A 10 18.83 -7.22 32.50
C ASP A 10 17.64 -7.84 31.78
N VAL A 11 17.03 -7.09 30.87
CA VAL A 11 15.90 -7.57 30.08
C VAL A 11 16.48 -8.42 28.96
N ALA A 12 16.25 -9.74 29.04
CA ALA A 12 16.53 -10.66 27.96
C ALA A 12 15.70 -10.25 26.73
N LEU A 13 16.34 -10.18 25.56
CA LEU A 13 15.67 -9.81 24.33
C LEU A 13 14.70 -10.92 23.90
N PRO A 14 13.44 -10.59 23.56
CA PRO A 14 12.46 -11.58 23.11
C PRO A 14 12.86 -12.16 21.74
N PRO A 15 12.50 -13.42 21.46
CA PRO A 15 12.83 -14.04 20.19
C PRO A 15 12.08 -13.40 19.02
N LEU A 16 12.80 -13.10 17.93
CA LEU A 16 12.21 -12.63 16.68
C LEU A 16 11.55 -13.77 15.89
N ARG A 17 10.61 -13.39 15.02
CA ARG A 17 10.04 -14.29 14.01
C ARG A 17 11.14 -14.73 13.01
N LYS A 18 11.16 -16.03 12.67
CA LYS A 18 12.23 -16.66 11.86
C LYS A 18 12.10 -16.38 10.36
N ASP A 19 10.93 -15.96 9.94
CA ASP A 19 10.53 -15.71 8.56
C ASP A 19 10.82 -14.28 8.09
N LEU A 20 11.37 -13.42 8.96
CA LEU A 20 11.75 -12.06 8.60
C LEU A 20 13.01 -12.07 7.73
N GLN A 21 12.93 -11.37 6.60
CA GLN A 21 14.07 -11.16 5.72
C GLN A 21 14.53 -9.71 5.81
N PHE A 22 15.83 -9.49 5.75
CA PHE A 22 16.45 -8.17 5.77
C PHE A 22 17.11 -7.90 4.41
N ILE A 23 16.68 -6.85 3.74
CA ILE A 23 17.18 -6.46 2.41
C ILE A 23 17.79 -5.06 2.51
N ALA A 24 18.91 -4.80 1.84
CA ALA A 24 19.45 -3.45 1.75
C ALA A 24 18.48 -2.53 0.98
N GLY A 25 18.13 -1.40 1.58
CA GLY A 25 17.27 -0.38 1.01
C GLY A 25 18.04 0.73 0.31
N ALA A 26 17.32 1.66 -0.31
CA ALA A 26 17.91 2.90 -0.82
C ALA A 26 18.48 3.74 0.32
N SER A 27 19.56 4.48 0.08
CA SER A 27 20.08 5.43 1.07
C SER A 27 19.01 6.45 1.43
N SER A 28 18.95 6.81 2.71
CA SER A 28 18.07 7.88 3.20
C SER A 28 18.52 9.24 2.64
N ILE A 29 17.68 10.26 2.82
CA ILE A 29 17.90 11.64 2.32
C ILE A 29 19.23 12.22 2.83
N ASP A 30 19.66 11.80 4.02
CA ASP A 30 20.93 12.14 4.66
C ASP A 30 22.12 11.30 4.18
N GLY A 31 21.92 10.43 3.19
CA GLY A 31 22.94 9.52 2.64
C GLY A 31 23.22 8.29 3.52
N SER A 32 22.55 8.16 4.67
CA SER A 32 22.73 7.01 5.55
C SER A 32 22.15 5.74 4.91
N PRO A 33 22.80 4.57 5.09
CA PRO A 33 22.28 3.33 4.55
C PRO A 33 21.01 2.92 5.31
N THR A 34 20.06 2.32 4.59
CA THR A 34 18.83 1.80 5.19
C THR A 34 18.62 0.34 4.82
N TRP A 35 17.78 -0.34 5.60
CA TRP A 35 17.39 -1.74 5.36
C TRP A 35 15.88 -1.85 5.39
N VAL A 36 15.35 -2.86 4.72
CA VAL A 36 13.93 -3.19 4.70
C VAL A 36 13.73 -4.54 5.37
N ILE A 37 12.88 -4.57 6.40
CA ILE A 37 12.35 -5.80 6.99
C ILE A 37 11.16 -6.23 6.14
N VAL A 38 11.21 -7.45 5.61
CA VAL A 38 10.12 -8.07 4.85
C VAL A 38 9.41 -9.09 5.73
N ASP A 39 8.10 -8.91 5.93
CA ASP A 39 7.21 -9.93 6.48
C ASP A 39 6.49 -10.65 5.33
N PRO A 40 6.96 -11.84 4.89
CA PRO A 40 6.40 -12.54 3.74
C PRO A 40 4.99 -13.07 4.01
N VAL A 41 4.63 -13.30 5.27
CA VAL A 41 3.30 -13.82 5.66
C VAL A 41 2.25 -12.73 5.55
N ARG A 42 2.60 -11.49 5.88
CA ARG A 42 1.67 -10.34 5.85
C ARG A 42 1.85 -9.44 4.62
N GLY A 43 2.86 -9.67 3.79
CA GLY A 43 3.21 -8.82 2.65
C GLY A 43 3.57 -7.38 3.06
N LYS A 44 4.15 -7.20 4.25
CA LYS A 44 4.51 -5.87 4.80
C LYS A 44 6.00 -5.63 4.72
N TYR A 45 6.35 -4.36 4.50
CA TYR A 45 7.72 -3.89 4.35
C TYR A 45 7.96 -2.74 5.31
N PHE A 46 9.06 -2.78 6.06
CA PHE A 46 9.41 -1.74 7.01
C PHE A 46 10.84 -1.27 6.79
N GLN A 47 11.01 0.02 6.50
CA GLN A 47 12.34 0.61 6.38
C GLN A 47 12.90 0.93 7.78
N ILE A 48 14.13 0.51 8.02
CA ILE A 48 14.87 0.74 9.26
C ILE A 48 16.23 1.40 8.95
N GLY A 49 16.66 2.27 9.85
CA GLY A 49 17.96 2.91 9.77
C GLY A 49 19.11 2.03 10.26
N TRP A 50 20.33 2.55 10.13
CA TRP A 50 21.57 1.85 10.49
C TRP A 50 21.61 1.32 11.93
N ALA A 51 21.24 2.14 12.92
CA ALA A 51 21.29 1.73 14.32
C ALA A 51 20.35 0.54 14.62
N ALA A 52 19.12 0.58 14.10
CA ALA A 52 18.16 -0.50 14.24
C ALA A 52 18.64 -1.79 13.55
N TYR A 53 19.25 -1.68 12.36
CA TYR A 53 19.85 -2.82 11.69
C TYR A 53 21.01 -3.44 12.48
N GLN A 54 21.87 -2.62 13.09
CA GLN A 54 22.99 -3.08 13.91
C GLN A 54 22.53 -3.85 15.15
N ILE A 55 21.42 -3.42 15.76
CA ILE A 55 20.78 -4.13 16.88
C ILE A 55 20.17 -5.45 16.40
N LEU A 56 19.44 -5.45 15.27
CA LEU A 56 18.76 -6.64 14.74
C LEU A 56 19.73 -7.70 14.18
N SER A 57 20.81 -7.28 13.53
CA SER A 57 21.84 -8.19 12.99
C SER A 57 22.62 -8.93 14.09
N ARG A 58 22.69 -8.33 15.28
CA ARG A 58 23.31 -8.90 16.48
C ARG A 58 22.28 -9.34 17.52
N TRP A 59 21.03 -9.50 17.09
CA TRP A 59 19.95 -9.94 17.97
C TRP A 59 20.29 -11.33 18.50
N SER A 60 20.36 -11.44 19.81
CA SER A 60 20.59 -12.69 20.51
C SER A 60 19.64 -12.76 21.69
N ASP A 61 19.29 -13.97 22.14
CA ASP A 61 18.45 -14.20 23.32
C ASP A 61 19.15 -13.79 24.65
N ARG A 62 20.19 -12.94 24.58
CA ARG A 62 20.95 -12.38 25.70
C ARG A 62 20.38 -11.01 26.10
N SER A 63 21.05 -10.34 27.04
CA SER A 63 20.68 -8.98 27.47
C SER A 63 20.90 -7.94 26.38
N ALA A 64 20.03 -6.93 26.35
CA ALA A 64 20.21 -5.71 25.56
C ALA A 64 21.59 -5.05 25.78
N GLU A 65 22.12 -5.12 27.01
CA GLU A 65 23.43 -4.56 27.35
C GLU A 65 24.58 -5.28 26.63
N PHE A 66 24.45 -6.61 26.46
CA PHE A 66 25.43 -7.40 25.72
C PHE A 66 25.45 -6.99 24.25
N VAL A 67 24.27 -6.83 23.62
CA VAL A 67 24.16 -6.40 22.22
C VAL A 67 24.75 -5.00 22.02
N LEU A 68 24.44 -4.06 22.92
CA LEU A 68 25.00 -2.70 22.86
C LEU A 68 26.53 -2.71 23.02
N SER A 69 27.07 -3.51 23.94
CA SER A 69 28.52 -3.62 24.13
C SER A 69 29.24 -4.14 22.88
N GLN A 70 28.66 -5.11 22.19
CA GLN A 70 29.19 -5.66 20.94
C GLN A 70 29.13 -4.62 19.80
N ILE A 71 28.03 -3.87 19.71
CA ILE A 71 27.89 -2.81 18.70
C ILE A 71 28.96 -1.73 18.92
N HIS A 72 29.18 -1.31 20.17
CA HIS A 72 30.18 -0.29 20.50
C HIS A 72 31.62 -0.77 20.30
N SER A 73 31.92 -2.06 20.48
CA SER A 73 33.26 -2.59 20.25
C SER A 73 33.58 -2.84 18.77
N GLU A 74 32.59 -3.23 17.98
CA GLU A 74 32.80 -3.65 16.58
C GLU A 74 32.45 -2.56 15.56
N THR A 75 31.69 -1.54 15.94
CA THR A 75 31.24 -0.51 15.00
C THR A 75 31.22 0.90 15.57
N THR A 76 31.20 1.89 14.68
CA THR A 76 31.08 3.32 15.02
C THR A 76 29.66 3.72 15.45
N CYS A 77 28.71 2.77 15.46
CA CYS A 77 27.33 3.01 15.81
C CYS A 77 27.18 3.26 17.32
N ARG A 78 26.75 4.46 17.72
CA ARG A 78 26.48 4.81 19.12
C ARG A 78 25.02 4.53 19.50
N ALA A 79 24.61 3.27 19.35
CA ALA A 79 23.27 2.85 19.79
C ALA A 79 23.15 2.97 21.32
N THR A 80 21.98 3.37 21.81
CA THR A 80 21.69 3.56 23.24
C THR A 80 20.65 2.55 23.73
N LYS A 81 20.48 2.45 25.05
CA LYS A 81 19.39 1.63 25.63
C LYS A 81 18.01 2.11 25.17
N GLN A 82 17.84 3.42 25.00
CA GLN A 82 16.60 4.02 24.49
C GLN A 82 16.27 3.50 23.08
N ASP A 83 17.28 3.40 22.20
CA ASP A 83 17.08 2.88 20.84
C ASP A 83 16.62 1.42 20.83
N VAL A 84 17.10 0.62 21.78
CA VAL A 84 16.65 -0.78 21.95
C VAL A 84 15.20 -0.83 22.42
N GLU A 85 14.83 0.00 23.39
CA GLU A 85 13.44 0.08 23.89
C GLU A 85 12.46 0.54 22.81
N ASP A 86 12.84 1.55 22.03
CA ASP A 86 11.98 2.07 20.96
C ASP A 86 11.88 1.08 19.79
N LEU A 87 12.96 0.36 19.50
CA LEU A 87 12.93 -0.77 18.56
C LEU A 87 12.03 -1.90 19.07
N LEU A 88 12.05 -2.23 20.37
CA LEU A 88 11.16 -3.23 20.95
C LEU A 88 9.69 -2.83 20.83
N LYS A 89 9.35 -1.57 21.10
CA LYS A 89 7.99 -1.03 20.89
C LYS A 89 7.58 -1.13 19.42
N PHE A 90 8.47 -0.78 18.50
CA PHE A 90 8.24 -0.88 17.07
C PHE A 90 7.98 -2.33 16.61
N LEU A 91 8.84 -3.28 17.03
CA LEU A 91 8.68 -4.70 16.71
C LEU A 91 7.38 -5.27 17.28
N TYR A 92 6.98 -4.80 18.47
CA TYR A 92 5.73 -5.20 19.12
C TYR A 92 4.51 -4.70 18.35
N ALA A 93 4.47 -3.40 18.06
CA ALA A 93 3.39 -2.76 17.31
C ALA A 93 3.22 -3.36 15.90
N ASN A 94 4.29 -3.87 15.31
CA ASN A 94 4.28 -4.45 13.97
C ASN A 94 4.19 -5.98 13.93
N HIS A 95 4.05 -6.65 15.09
CA HIS A 95 3.94 -8.11 15.21
C HIS A 95 5.13 -8.88 14.61
N LEU A 96 6.33 -8.35 14.82
CA LEU A 96 7.58 -8.91 14.31
C LEU A 96 8.28 -9.85 15.33
N MET A 97 7.74 -9.95 16.55
CA MET A 97 8.25 -10.84 17.61
C MET A 97 7.48 -12.16 17.66
N ARG A 98 8.14 -13.24 18.08
CA ARG A 98 7.52 -14.57 18.24
C ARG A 98 6.56 -14.60 19.43
N ASP A 99 6.95 -13.96 20.53
CA ASP A 99 6.18 -13.96 21.79
C ASP A 99 5.91 -12.53 22.29
N PRO A 100 4.64 -12.10 22.44
CA PRO A 100 4.31 -10.80 23.01
C PRO A 100 4.56 -10.79 24.52
N PRO A 101 5.13 -9.71 25.10
CA PRO A 101 5.22 -9.56 26.54
C PRO A 101 3.81 -9.36 27.12
N GLN A 102 3.31 -10.38 27.83
CA GLN A 102 2.01 -10.45 28.52
C GLN A 102 0.75 -10.15 27.65
N GLY A 103 -0.05 -11.19 27.40
CA GLY A 103 -1.35 -11.08 26.68
C GLY A 103 -1.51 -12.02 25.49
N GLY A 104 -0.42 -12.67 25.06
CA GLY A 104 -0.44 -13.74 24.05
C GLY A 104 -1.07 -13.33 22.71
N TYR A 105 -1.54 -14.34 21.97
CA TYR A 105 -2.21 -14.17 20.67
C TYR A 105 -3.47 -13.28 20.71
N ARG A 106 -4.08 -13.04 21.88
CA ARG A 106 -5.33 -12.27 22.01
C ARG A 106 -5.14 -10.77 21.78
N ALA A 107 -4.03 -10.20 22.24
CA ALA A 107 -3.70 -8.79 21.94
C ALA A 107 -3.51 -8.57 20.43
N TYR A 108 -2.92 -9.56 19.76
CA TYR A 108 -2.73 -9.55 18.31
C TYR A 108 -4.03 -9.76 17.52
N ALA A 109 -4.91 -10.64 18.00
CA ALA A 109 -6.24 -10.82 17.41
C ALA A 109 -7.09 -9.54 17.52
N ALA A 110 -7.04 -8.84 18.67
CA ALA A 110 -7.76 -7.59 18.87
C ALA A 110 -7.23 -6.44 17.98
N GLN A 111 -5.92 -6.34 17.78
CA GLN A 111 -5.34 -5.37 16.83
C GLN A 111 -5.65 -5.73 15.37
N ALA A 112 -5.65 -7.01 15.01
CA ALA A 112 -6.02 -7.46 13.67
C ALA A 112 -7.50 -7.21 13.37
N GLU A 113 -8.38 -7.38 14.36
CA GLU A 113 -9.80 -7.00 14.28
C GLU A 113 -9.98 -5.49 14.11
N ALA A 114 -9.24 -4.68 14.86
CA ALA A 114 -9.29 -3.22 14.76
C ALA A 114 -8.68 -2.68 13.44
N ALA A 115 -7.74 -3.43 12.85
CA ALA A 115 -7.12 -3.12 11.57
C ALA A 115 -7.87 -3.69 10.35
N LYS A 116 -9.06 -4.29 10.54
CA LYS A 116 -9.90 -4.70 9.42
C LYS A 116 -10.33 -3.44 8.67
N PRO A 117 -9.91 -3.24 7.41
CA PRO A 117 -10.40 -2.13 6.63
C PRO A 117 -11.91 -2.29 6.49
N GLN A 118 -12.64 -1.20 6.66
CA GLN A 118 -14.05 -1.15 6.32
C GLN A 118 -14.15 -1.59 4.87
N TRP A 119 -14.79 -2.75 4.63
CA TRP A 119 -14.93 -3.38 3.32
C TRP A 119 -15.37 -2.40 2.21
N LEU A 120 -16.09 -1.34 2.60
CA LEU A 120 -16.44 -0.20 1.75
C LEU A 120 -15.21 0.60 1.26
N MET A 121 -14.27 0.95 2.14
CA MET A 121 -13.01 1.62 1.76
C MET A 121 -12.09 0.69 0.97
N TRP A 122 -12.10 -0.61 1.27
CA TRP A 122 -11.40 -1.60 0.44
C TRP A 122 -11.96 -1.62 -0.99
N LEU A 123 -13.28 -1.61 -1.16
CA LEU A 123 -13.93 -1.55 -2.48
C LEU A 123 -13.56 -0.27 -3.25
N VAL A 124 -13.55 0.89 -2.58
CA VAL A 124 -13.18 2.17 -3.22
C VAL A 124 -11.72 2.17 -3.68
N HIS A 125 -10.78 1.67 -2.86
CA HIS A 125 -9.36 1.66 -3.20
C HIS A 125 -8.96 0.53 -4.15
N HIS A 126 -9.61 -0.64 -4.10
CA HIS A 126 -9.28 -1.78 -4.97
C HIS A 126 -10.04 -1.77 -6.31
N TYR A 127 -11.13 -1.01 -6.47
CA TYR A 127 -11.88 -0.95 -7.74
C TYR A 127 -11.07 -0.35 -8.91
N LEU A 128 -10.03 0.44 -8.64
CA LEU A 128 -9.11 0.96 -9.67
C LEU A 128 -7.96 0.01 -10.02
N PHE A 129 -7.68 -1.02 -9.20
CA PHE A 129 -6.47 -1.84 -9.33
C PHE A 129 -6.73 -3.35 -9.52
N ILE A 130 -7.97 -3.79 -9.59
CA ILE A 130 -8.27 -5.17 -10.02
C ILE A 130 -8.08 -5.26 -11.55
N GLN A 131 -6.82 -5.41 -11.95
CA GLN A 131 -6.46 -5.96 -13.25
C GLN A 131 -6.77 -7.46 -13.20
N ILE A 132 -7.94 -7.87 -13.70
CA ILE A 132 -8.20 -9.30 -13.92
C ILE A 132 -7.67 -9.65 -15.31
N PRO A 133 -6.55 -10.39 -15.45
CA PRO A 133 -6.07 -10.87 -16.74
C PRO A 133 -6.93 -12.07 -17.19
N LEU A 134 -8.21 -11.84 -17.49
CA LEU A 134 -9.15 -12.88 -17.91
C LEU A 134 -8.93 -13.31 -19.37
N VAL A 135 -8.34 -12.46 -20.21
CA VAL A 135 -8.21 -12.72 -21.65
C VAL A 135 -6.86 -12.20 -22.11
N LYS A 136 -6.10 -13.02 -22.86
CA LYS A 136 -4.86 -12.59 -23.54
C LYS A 136 -5.23 -11.55 -24.60
N PRO A 137 -5.08 -10.25 -24.33
CA PRO A 137 -5.69 -9.22 -25.16
C PRO A 137 -4.87 -9.00 -26.44
N ASP A 138 -3.58 -9.37 -26.44
CA ASP A 138 -2.64 -9.20 -27.56
C ASP A 138 -3.16 -9.74 -28.91
N ARG A 139 -3.80 -10.91 -28.93
CA ARG A 139 -4.31 -11.50 -30.18
C ARG A 139 -5.59 -10.83 -30.66
N PHE A 140 -6.46 -10.41 -29.73
CA PHE A 140 -7.68 -9.69 -30.05
C PHE A 140 -7.35 -8.30 -30.56
N LEU A 141 -6.50 -7.55 -29.83
CA LEU A 141 -6.09 -6.20 -30.21
C LEU A 141 -5.38 -6.16 -31.56
N ARG A 142 -4.44 -7.07 -31.85
CA ARG A 142 -3.79 -7.10 -33.18
C ARG A 142 -4.76 -7.41 -34.31
N ALA A 143 -5.80 -8.20 -34.06
CA ALA A 143 -6.80 -8.55 -35.08
C ALA A 143 -7.79 -7.41 -35.37
N THR A 144 -8.10 -6.59 -34.36
CA THR A 144 -9.05 -5.47 -34.45
C THR A 144 -8.37 -4.12 -34.73
N LEU A 145 -7.05 -4.01 -34.55
CA LEU A 145 -6.25 -2.82 -34.83
C LEU A 145 -6.56 -2.16 -36.19
N PRO A 146 -6.58 -2.89 -37.34
CA PRO A 146 -6.83 -2.26 -38.63
C PRO A 146 -8.26 -1.69 -38.78
N PHE A 147 -9.22 -2.16 -37.99
CA PHE A 147 -10.60 -1.65 -38.01
C PHE A 147 -10.77 -0.39 -37.16
N VAL A 148 -9.91 -0.18 -36.16
CA VAL A 148 -10.02 0.93 -35.19
C VAL A 148 -8.93 1.99 -35.42
N GLU A 149 -7.94 1.73 -36.28
CA GLU A 149 -6.84 2.66 -36.59
C GLU A 149 -7.33 4.04 -37.05
N TRP A 150 -8.41 4.11 -37.85
CA TRP A 150 -9.00 5.39 -38.27
C TRP A 150 -9.49 6.22 -37.08
N LEU A 151 -9.93 5.58 -35.99
CA LEU A 151 -10.46 6.24 -34.80
C LEU A 151 -9.37 7.07 -34.09
N PHE A 152 -8.11 6.68 -34.24
CA PHE A 152 -6.95 7.39 -33.69
C PHE A 152 -6.39 8.48 -34.63
N SER A 153 -7.03 8.73 -35.78
CA SER A 153 -6.62 9.79 -36.70
C SER A 153 -6.98 11.19 -36.17
N LYS A 154 -6.17 12.20 -36.52
CA LYS A 154 -6.44 13.61 -36.20
C LYS A 154 -7.80 14.08 -36.71
N THR A 155 -8.25 13.54 -37.85
CA THR A 155 -9.55 13.84 -38.45
C THR A 155 -10.70 13.40 -37.55
N THR A 156 -10.62 12.18 -36.99
CA THR A 156 -11.62 11.67 -36.04
C THR A 156 -11.71 12.55 -34.80
N VAL A 157 -10.56 12.98 -34.26
CA VAL A 157 -10.54 13.87 -33.08
C VAL A 157 -11.29 15.16 -33.37
N TRP A 158 -11.07 15.79 -34.53
CA TRP A 158 -11.80 17.00 -34.93
C TRP A 158 -13.30 16.76 -35.12
N ILE A 159 -13.68 15.65 -35.74
CA ILE A 159 -15.10 15.28 -35.90
C ILE A 159 -15.77 15.12 -34.53
N ILE A 160 -15.15 14.39 -33.61
CA ILE A 160 -15.65 14.21 -32.24
C ILE A 160 -15.75 15.55 -31.52
N ALA A 161 -14.75 16.43 -31.67
CA ALA A 161 -14.77 17.76 -31.06
C ALA A 161 -15.94 18.62 -31.58
N VAL A 162 -16.19 18.61 -32.89
CA VAL A 162 -17.33 19.34 -33.48
C VAL A 162 -18.66 18.77 -33.01
N ILE A 163 -18.81 17.44 -32.98
CA ILE A 163 -20.01 16.77 -32.45
C ILE A 163 -20.21 17.13 -30.97
N GLY A 164 -19.15 17.11 -30.17
CA GLY A 164 -19.19 17.48 -28.75
C GLY A 164 -19.63 18.94 -28.56
N LEU A 165 -19.07 19.86 -29.35
CA LEU A 165 -19.45 21.27 -29.30
C LEU A 165 -20.91 21.48 -29.71
N ALA A 166 -21.37 20.79 -30.75
CA ALA A 166 -22.77 20.79 -31.17
C ALA A 166 -23.69 20.23 -30.08
N GLY A 167 -23.27 19.16 -29.40
CA GLY A 167 -23.98 18.58 -28.26
C GLY A 167 -24.14 19.58 -27.11
N ILE A 168 -23.05 20.25 -26.71
CA ILE A 168 -23.09 21.30 -25.68
C ILE A 168 -24.05 22.43 -26.07
N TYR A 169 -24.01 22.86 -27.33
CA TYR A 169 -24.91 23.88 -27.86
C TYR A 169 -26.39 23.43 -27.85
N LEU A 170 -26.66 22.17 -28.19
CA LEU A 170 -28.02 21.62 -28.16
C LEU A 170 -28.55 21.49 -26.74
N VAL A 171 -27.72 21.05 -25.80
CA VAL A 171 -28.08 20.97 -24.38
C VAL A 171 -28.37 22.34 -23.80
N SER A 172 -27.58 23.36 -24.16
CA SER A 172 -27.82 24.72 -23.67
C SER A 172 -29.16 25.30 -24.17
N ARG A 173 -29.62 24.88 -25.35
CA ARG A 173 -30.96 25.24 -25.87
C ARG A 173 -32.11 24.57 -25.15
N GLN A 174 -31.90 23.39 -24.55
CA GLN A 174 -32.94 22.61 -23.85
C GLN A 174 -32.56 22.36 -22.40
N TRP A 175 -32.05 23.40 -21.73
CA TRP A 175 -31.51 23.30 -20.38
C TRP A 175 -32.52 22.76 -19.36
N ASP A 176 -33.77 23.20 -19.44
CA ASP A 176 -34.84 22.77 -18.53
C ASP A 176 -35.16 21.27 -18.70
N THR A 177 -35.25 20.81 -19.94
CA THR A 177 -35.48 19.39 -20.26
C THR A 177 -34.29 18.52 -19.83
N PHE A 178 -33.07 19.00 -20.01
CA PHE A 178 -31.86 18.32 -19.59
C PHE A 178 -31.80 18.13 -18.07
N THR A 179 -32.01 19.20 -17.30
CA THR A 179 -31.98 19.15 -15.82
C THR A 179 -33.08 18.25 -15.24
N ALA A 180 -34.27 18.25 -15.82
CA ALA A 180 -35.34 17.32 -15.45
C ALA A 180 -34.94 15.85 -15.69
N THR A 181 -34.22 15.57 -16.77
CA THR A 181 -33.72 14.22 -17.09
C THR A 181 -32.62 13.77 -16.12
N VAL A 182 -31.75 14.69 -15.68
CA VAL A 182 -30.68 14.37 -14.71
C VAL A 182 -31.24 13.87 -13.38
N LEU A 183 -32.38 14.42 -12.94
CA LEU A 183 -33.05 13.98 -11.71
C LEU A 183 -33.50 12.51 -11.78
N HIS A 184 -33.79 11.97 -12.97
CA HIS A 184 -34.14 10.56 -13.15
C HIS A 184 -32.97 9.60 -12.89
N PHE A 185 -31.71 10.05 -12.99
CA PHE A 185 -30.55 9.21 -12.64
C PHE A 185 -30.45 8.88 -11.16
N PHE A 186 -31.09 9.67 -10.28
CA PHE A 186 -31.13 9.41 -8.84
C PHE A 186 -32.17 8.37 -8.42
N THR A 187 -32.93 7.81 -9.36
CA THR A 187 -33.80 6.67 -9.10
C THR A 187 -33.01 5.36 -9.09
N PRO A 188 -33.47 4.27 -8.44
CA PRO A 188 -32.79 2.98 -8.47
C PRO A 188 -32.56 2.43 -9.88
N GLN A 189 -33.50 2.70 -10.80
CA GLN A 189 -33.41 2.32 -12.22
C GLN A 189 -32.35 3.16 -12.94
N GLY A 190 -32.35 4.48 -12.70
CA GLY A 190 -31.34 5.39 -13.21
C GLY A 190 -29.93 5.06 -12.73
N LEU A 191 -29.78 4.65 -11.46
CA LEU A 191 -28.52 4.22 -10.88
C LEU A 191 -28.01 2.92 -11.53
N ALA A 192 -28.89 1.96 -11.83
CA ALA A 192 -28.53 0.74 -12.53
C ALA A 192 -28.04 1.03 -13.95
N LEU A 193 -28.74 1.89 -14.70
CA LEU A 193 -28.31 2.33 -16.03
C LEU A 193 -27.00 3.13 -15.98
N TYR A 194 -26.84 4.03 -15.02
CA TYR A 194 -25.61 4.79 -14.81
C TYR A 194 -24.42 3.86 -14.52
N THR A 195 -24.62 2.86 -13.65
CA THR A 195 -23.61 1.84 -13.35
C THR A 195 -23.24 1.05 -14.60
N LEU A 196 -24.22 0.61 -15.39
CA LEU A 196 -23.99 -0.08 -16.65
C LEU A 196 -23.19 0.80 -17.63
N CYS A 197 -23.57 2.07 -17.78
CA CYS A 197 -22.84 3.03 -18.60
C CYS A 197 -21.40 3.20 -18.13
N LEU A 198 -21.16 3.32 -16.82
CA LEU A 198 -19.81 3.41 -16.26
C LEU A 198 -18.98 2.16 -16.56
N VAL A 199 -19.56 0.97 -16.44
CA VAL A 199 -18.88 -0.29 -16.80
C VAL A 199 -18.49 -0.27 -18.27
N VAL A 200 -19.42 0.09 -19.16
CA VAL A 200 -19.19 0.15 -20.61
C VAL A 200 -18.09 1.18 -20.94
N VAL A 201 -18.19 2.39 -20.41
CA VAL A 201 -17.19 3.45 -20.61
C VAL A 201 -15.82 3.00 -20.12
N LYS A 202 -15.75 2.34 -18.96
CA LYS A 202 -14.50 1.81 -18.41
C LYS A 202 -13.90 0.73 -19.32
N VAL A 203 -14.71 -0.20 -19.83
CA VAL A 203 -14.24 -1.20 -20.81
C VAL A 203 -13.66 -0.55 -22.05
N PHE A 204 -14.35 0.44 -22.64
CA PHE A 204 -13.85 1.17 -23.81
C PHE A 204 -12.58 1.98 -23.50
N HIS A 205 -12.48 2.58 -22.31
CA HIS A 205 -11.30 3.33 -21.87
C HIS A 205 -10.08 2.41 -21.70
N GLU A 206 -10.24 1.27 -21.04
CA GLU A 206 -9.18 0.26 -20.91
C GLU A 206 -8.77 -0.31 -22.27
N LEU A 207 -9.73 -0.57 -23.17
CA LEU A 207 -9.44 -0.96 -24.54
C LEU A 207 -8.66 0.13 -25.28
N GLY A 208 -9.05 1.41 -25.12
CA GLY A 208 -8.33 2.55 -25.69
C GLY A 208 -6.87 2.59 -25.25
N HIS A 209 -6.61 2.50 -23.94
CA HIS A 209 -5.25 2.39 -23.39
C HIS A 209 -4.50 1.21 -23.98
N ALA A 210 -5.14 0.05 -24.07
CA ALA A 210 -4.54 -1.15 -24.63
C ALA A 210 -4.21 -1.03 -26.12
N TYR A 211 -4.99 -0.29 -26.93
CA TYR A 211 -4.70 -0.05 -28.34
C TYR A 211 -3.61 0.99 -28.57
N THR A 212 -3.40 1.92 -27.62
CA THR A 212 -2.37 2.96 -27.73
C THR A 212 -1.03 2.60 -27.11
N ALA A 213 -0.98 1.55 -26.28
CA ALA A 213 0.23 1.04 -25.62
C ALA A 213 1.04 0.14 -26.56
#